data_AF-A0A7J2HSN6-F1
#
_entry.id   AF-A0A7J2HSN6-F1
#
_cell.length_a   1.000
_cell.length_b   1.000
_cell.length_c   1.000
_cell.angle_alpha   90.00
_cell.angle_beta   90.00
_cell.angle_gamma   90.00
#
_symmetry.space_group_name_H-M   'P 1'
#
loop_
_entity.id
_entity.type
_entity.pdbx_description
1 polymer ?
#
loop_
_entity_poly.entity_id
_entity_poly.type
_entity_poly.pdbx_seq_one_letter_code
_entity_poly.pdbx_strand_id
1 'polypeptide(L)'
;MARILDHVGLCFDDVLLVPRRSPIRSRKEVITRTRFTKGLRLNIPIVSAAMDTVTESRMAIVMAREGGIGVIHRFMPPEKQAEEVSKVKRAENIVIEKPATIRPDARIGEAKELMRLLGISGLLVVDSENRLLGVITRRDVIFEDDDKLVRDCMTPRSELVVAEEGITIEEAREIFRRHKVEKLPIVSEGWKLKGLITSVDLIKREAYPNASRNSKGRLLAAAAIGVREGEVERAKLLVEAGVDALVVDVAHGHSEMCIKMVRRIRELYG
;
A
#
# COMPACT_ATOMS: atom_id res chain seq x y z
N MET A 1 38.77 -5.04 -32.01
CA MET A 1 38.33 -6.07 -32.97
C MET A 1 36.90 -6.45 -32.65
N ALA A 2 36.05 -6.59 -33.66
CA ALA A 2 34.71 -7.17 -33.46
C ALA A 2 34.86 -8.64 -33.05
N ARG A 3 34.08 -9.09 -32.07
CA ARG A 3 34.02 -10.48 -31.66
C ARG A 3 32.79 -11.13 -32.27
N ILE A 4 33.00 -12.09 -33.15
CA ILE A 4 31.93 -12.94 -33.67
C ILE A 4 31.75 -14.08 -32.66
N LEU A 5 30.50 -14.38 -32.32
CA LEU A 5 30.17 -15.49 -31.44
C LEU A 5 29.90 -16.74 -32.28
N ASP A 6 30.46 -17.86 -31.84
CA ASP A 6 30.43 -19.14 -32.56
C ASP A 6 29.11 -19.90 -32.35
N HIS A 7 28.24 -19.39 -31.46
CA HIS A 7 26.95 -19.99 -31.11
C HIS A 7 25.78 -19.16 -31.64
N VAL A 8 24.73 -19.86 -32.06
CA VAL A 8 23.47 -19.27 -32.51
C VAL A 8 22.67 -18.78 -31.30
N GLY A 9 22.10 -17.58 -31.39
CA GLY A 9 21.15 -17.08 -30.40
C GLY A 9 19.77 -17.74 -30.61
N LEU A 10 19.16 -18.22 -29.53
CA LEU A 10 17.84 -18.86 -29.55
C LEU A 10 16.78 -17.92 -28.97
N CYS A 11 15.57 -18.00 -29.52
CA CYS A 11 14.34 -17.38 -29.04
C CYS A 11 13.42 -18.43 -28.38
N PHE A 12 12.31 -17.99 -27.79
CA PHE A 12 11.37 -18.89 -27.11
C PHE A 12 10.74 -19.93 -28.06
N ASP A 13 10.47 -19.57 -29.31
CA ASP A 13 9.84 -20.45 -30.31
C ASP A 13 10.80 -21.50 -30.89
N ASP A 14 12.11 -21.35 -30.67
CA ASP A 14 13.12 -22.29 -31.18
C ASP A 14 13.25 -23.55 -30.33
N VAL A 15 12.65 -23.58 -29.13
CA VAL A 15 12.85 -24.64 -28.14
C VAL A 15 11.54 -25.07 -27.47
N LEU A 16 11.53 -26.29 -26.93
CA LEU A 16 10.43 -26.81 -26.11
C LEU A 16 10.95 -27.49 -24.85
N LEU A 17 10.09 -27.58 -23.83
CA LEU A 17 10.38 -28.33 -22.61
C LEU A 17 9.97 -29.80 -22.78
N VAL A 18 10.92 -30.72 -22.67
CA VAL A 18 10.63 -32.17 -22.68
C VAL A 18 9.99 -32.57 -21.35
N PRO A 19 8.77 -33.13 -21.35
CA PRO A 19 8.09 -33.53 -20.12
C PRO A 19 8.88 -34.58 -19.33
N ARG A 20 8.86 -34.46 -17.99
CA ARG A 20 9.44 -35.45 -17.07
C ARG A 20 8.38 -35.91 -16.07
N ARG A 21 8.57 -37.10 -15.51
CA ARG A 21 7.69 -37.66 -14.47
C ARG A 21 7.61 -36.68 -13.28
N SER A 22 6.39 -36.31 -12.88
CA SER A 22 6.13 -35.43 -11.74
C SER A 22 5.32 -36.18 -10.67
N PRO A 23 5.63 -36.01 -9.37
CA PRO A 23 4.81 -36.53 -8.27
C PRO A 23 3.62 -35.61 -7.91
N ILE A 24 3.52 -34.43 -8.53
CA ILE A 24 2.47 -33.45 -8.26
C ILE A 24 1.11 -34.01 -8.66
N ARG A 25 0.15 -34.01 -7.72
CA ARG A 25 -1.19 -34.56 -7.96
C ARG A 25 -2.19 -33.52 -8.46
N SER A 26 -1.96 -32.25 -8.13
CA SER A 26 -2.82 -31.13 -8.52
C SER A 26 -2.00 -29.89 -8.86
N ARG A 27 -2.44 -29.12 -9.85
CA ARG A 27 -1.89 -27.78 -10.17
C ARG A 27 -1.87 -26.83 -8.97
N LYS A 28 -2.72 -27.04 -7.96
CA LYS A 28 -2.73 -26.25 -6.71
C LYS A 28 -1.48 -26.44 -5.85
N GLU A 29 -0.73 -27.53 -6.03
CA GLU A 29 0.52 -27.80 -5.31
C GLU A 29 1.73 -27.07 -5.94
N VAL A 30 1.57 -26.51 -7.14
CA VAL A 30 2.64 -25.78 -7.83
C VAL A 30 2.81 -24.39 -7.20
N ILE A 31 4.03 -24.09 -6.75
CA ILE A 31 4.40 -22.80 -6.17
C ILE A 31 5.18 -21.99 -7.19
N THR A 32 4.62 -20.87 -7.64
CA THR A 32 5.24 -19.96 -8.61
C THR A 32 5.87 -18.71 -7.96
N ARG A 33 5.96 -18.71 -6.62
CA ARG A 33 6.60 -17.62 -5.86
C ARG A 33 8.03 -17.40 -6.32
N THR A 34 8.41 -16.15 -6.47
CA THR A 34 9.74 -15.78 -6.98
C THR A 34 10.31 -14.57 -6.24
N ARG A 35 11.53 -14.16 -6.61
CA ARG A 35 12.17 -12.95 -6.11
C ARG A 35 12.23 -11.89 -7.21
N PHE A 36 11.76 -10.69 -6.91
CA PHE A 36 11.94 -9.53 -7.80
C PHE A 36 13.29 -8.85 -7.54
N THR A 37 13.70 -8.76 -6.28
CA THR A 37 15.02 -8.28 -5.87
C THR A 37 15.59 -9.21 -4.79
N LYS A 38 16.78 -8.91 -4.25
CA LYS A 38 17.34 -9.67 -3.12
C LYS A 38 16.43 -9.64 -1.88
N GLY A 39 15.72 -8.53 -1.66
CA GLY A 39 14.84 -8.31 -0.51
C GLY A 39 13.34 -8.45 -0.77
N LEU A 40 12.91 -8.45 -2.05
CA LEU A 40 11.50 -8.50 -2.42
C LEU A 40 11.11 -9.82 -3.06
N ARG A 41 10.04 -10.43 -2.52
CA ARG A 41 9.40 -11.64 -3.06
C ARG A 41 8.06 -11.30 -3.68
N LEU A 42 7.72 -11.99 -4.74
CA LEU A 42 6.41 -11.94 -5.39
C LEU A 42 5.72 -13.29 -5.25
N ASN A 43 4.39 -13.28 -5.20
CA ASN A 43 3.61 -14.50 -5.14
C ASN A 43 3.46 -15.17 -6.51
N ILE A 44 3.55 -14.40 -7.60
CA ILE A 44 3.63 -14.88 -8.98
C ILE A 44 4.78 -14.16 -9.74
N PRO A 45 5.36 -14.77 -10.78
CA PRO A 45 6.49 -14.20 -11.51
C PRO A 45 6.04 -13.26 -12.64
N ILE A 46 5.09 -12.37 -12.34
CA ILE A 46 4.52 -11.43 -13.33
C ILE A 46 4.77 -9.99 -12.88
N VAL A 47 5.35 -9.20 -13.79
CA VAL A 47 5.67 -7.79 -13.60
C VAL A 47 5.12 -7.00 -14.77
N SER A 48 4.40 -5.91 -14.54
CA SER A 48 3.94 -5.05 -15.63
C SER A 48 5.02 -4.06 -16.05
N ALA A 49 5.17 -3.88 -17.37
CA ALA A 49 6.22 -3.05 -17.96
C ALA A 49 6.07 -1.57 -17.61
N ALA A 50 7.20 -0.86 -17.49
CA ALA A 50 7.27 0.56 -17.17
C ALA A 50 6.95 1.47 -18.36
N MET A 51 5.76 1.29 -18.94
CA MET A 51 5.29 2.04 -20.10
C MET A 51 4.06 2.86 -19.74
N ASP A 52 3.94 4.06 -20.34
CA ASP A 52 2.81 4.99 -20.16
C ASP A 52 1.46 4.38 -20.53
N THR A 53 1.45 3.53 -21.54
CA THR A 53 0.27 2.80 -22.01
C THR A 53 -0.06 1.55 -21.19
N VAL A 54 0.78 1.19 -20.22
CA VAL A 54 0.65 -0.08 -19.48
C VAL A 54 0.47 0.16 -17.98
N THR A 55 1.39 0.88 -17.33
CA THR A 55 1.49 0.88 -15.86
C THR A 55 1.45 2.26 -15.22
N GLU A 56 0.25 2.66 -14.82
CA GLU A 56 -0.01 3.66 -13.77
C GLU A 56 -0.59 2.97 -12.52
N SER A 57 -1.03 3.74 -11.51
CA SER A 57 -1.50 3.21 -10.22
C SER A 57 -2.57 2.13 -10.36
N ARG A 58 -3.52 2.27 -11.29
CA ARG A 58 -4.59 1.29 -11.49
C ARG A 58 -4.03 -0.08 -11.85
N MET A 59 -3.09 -0.15 -12.80
CA MET A 59 -2.45 -1.41 -13.18
C MET A 59 -1.57 -1.93 -12.04
N ALA A 60 -0.77 -1.07 -11.42
CA ALA A 60 0.11 -1.47 -10.33
C ALA A 60 -0.66 -2.06 -9.12
N ILE A 61 -1.83 -1.50 -8.79
CA ILE A 61 -2.75 -2.04 -7.76
C ILE A 61 -3.22 -3.44 -8.13
N VAL A 62 -3.69 -3.64 -9.37
CA VAL A 62 -4.18 -4.96 -9.83
C VAL A 62 -3.05 -5.97 -9.82
N MET A 63 -1.88 -5.61 -10.36
CA MET A 63 -0.69 -6.48 -10.36
C MET A 63 -0.31 -6.90 -8.95
N ALA A 64 -0.24 -5.96 -8.01
CA ALA A 64 0.09 -6.27 -6.63
C ALA A 64 -0.98 -7.16 -5.97
N ARG A 65 -2.27 -6.93 -6.23
CA ARG A 65 -3.39 -7.75 -5.72
C ARG A 65 -3.35 -9.20 -6.17
N GLU A 66 -3.00 -9.44 -7.43
CA GLU A 66 -2.86 -10.79 -8.00
C GLU A 66 -1.54 -11.47 -7.61
N GLY A 67 -0.65 -10.76 -6.90
CA GLY A 67 0.61 -11.30 -6.38
C GLY A 67 1.84 -11.02 -7.23
N GLY A 68 1.71 -10.19 -8.27
CA GLY A 68 2.81 -9.64 -9.04
C GLY A 68 3.29 -8.30 -8.46
N ILE A 69 3.83 -7.44 -9.32
CA ILE A 69 4.17 -6.05 -9.02
C ILE A 69 4.08 -5.21 -10.31
N GLY A 70 3.64 -3.96 -10.20
CA GLY A 70 3.69 -3.02 -11.31
C GLY A 70 4.87 -2.05 -11.18
N VAL A 71 5.54 -1.77 -12.31
CA VAL A 71 6.58 -0.74 -12.40
C VAL A 71 5.97 0.52 -13.03
N ILE A 72 5.74 1.56 -12.23
CA ILE A 72 5.15 2.82 -12.70
C ILE A 72 6.15 3.54 -13.61
N HIS A 73 5.72 3.86 -14.83
CA HIS A 73 6.56 4.53 -15.83
C HIS A 73 6.99 5.94 -15.40
N ARG A 74 8.04 6.47 -16.03
CA ARG A 74 8.62 7.78 -15.69
C ARG A 74 8.28 8.92 -16.66
N PHE A 75 7.44 8.66 -17.67
CA PHE A 75 7.02 9.65 -18.68
C PHE A 75 5.95 10.61 -18.11
N MET A 76 6.23 11.19 -16.96
CA MET A 76 5.43 12.20 -16.28
C MET A 76 6.32 13.00 -15.30
N PRO A 77 5.87 14.16 -14.80
CA PRO A 77 6.58 14.89 -13.76
C PRO A 77 6.87 14.02 -12.52
N PRO A 78 8.01 14.20 -11.84
CA PRO A 78 8.38 13.43 -10.65
C PRO A 78 7.28 13.38 -9.57
N GLU A 79 6.61 14.51 -9.34
CA GLU A 79 5.56 14.68 -8.33
C GLU A 79 4.34 13.82 -8.68
N LYS A 80 3.96 13.82 -9.97
CA LYS A 80 2.85 12.99 -10.45
C LYS A 80 3.16 11.50 -10.33
N GLN A 81 4.41 11.09 -10.60
CA GLN A 81 4.82 9.70 -10.45
C GLN A 81 4.80 9.26 -8.97
N ALA A 82 5.25 10.13 -8.06
CA ALA A 82 5.15 9.91 -6.62
C ALA A 82 3.70 9.84 -6.13
N GLU A 83 2.79 10.62 -6.73
CA GLU A 83 1.36 10.53 -6.46
C GLU A 83 0.78 9.18 -6.90
N GLU A 84 1.17 8.66 -8.08
CA GLU A 84 0.77 7.33 -8.54
C GLU A 84 1.25 6.23 -7.59
N VAL A 85 2.50 6.29 -7.11
CA VAL A 85 3.01 5.39 -6.06
C VAL A 85 2.15 5.51 -4.80
N SER A 86 1.88 6.73 -4.35
CA SER A 86 1.07 6.99 -3.15
C SER A 86 -0.36 6.45 -3.27
N LYS A 87 -0.96 6.45 -4.47
CA LYS A 87 -2.25 5.80 -4.74
C LYS A 87 -2.16 4.28 -4.53
N VAL A 88 -1.11 3.62 -5.03
CA VAL A 88 -0.88 2.19 -4.81
C VAL A 88 -0.73 1.88 -3.32
N LYS A 89 0.11 2.64 -2.60
CA LYS A 89 0.37 2.42 -1.17
C LYS A 89 -0.87 2.63 -0.30
N ARG A 90 -1.81 3.48 -0.72
CA ARG A 90 -3.08 3.74 -0.02
C ARG A 90 -4.21 2.78 -0.39
N ALA A 91 -4.09 2.02 -1.49
CA ALA A 91 -5.18 1.19 -2.00
C ALA A 91 -5.61 0.04 -1.06
N GLU A 92 -4.68 -0.47 -0.24
CA GLU A 92 -4.94 -1.47 0.81
C GLU A 92 -4.18 -1.14 2.10
N ASN A 93 -4.26 0.11 2.55
CA ASN A 93 -3.79 0.44 3.89
C ASN A 93 -4.76 -0.16 4.91
N ILE A 94 -4.34 -1.22 5.60
CA ILE A 94 -5.20 -1.90 6.59
C ILE A 94 -5.24 -1.10 7.90
N VAL A 95 -4.11 -0.48 8.23
CA VAL A 95 -4.01 0.48 9.33
C VAL A 95 -3.92 1.88 8.73
N ILE A 96 -4.94 2.67 9.02
CA ILE A 96 -4.95 4.10 8.73
C ILE A 96 -4.14 4.78 9.84
N GLU A 97 -2.89 5.15 9.55
CA GLU A 97 -1.96 5.75 10.52
C GLU A 97 -2.40 7.15 10.99
N LYS A 98 -3.05 7.92 10.11
CA LYS A 98 -3.58 9.26 10.40
C LYS A 98 -5.09 9.28 10.14
N PRO A 99 -5.88 8.65 11.02
CA PRO A 99 -7.33 8.66 10.88
C PRO A 99 -7.88 10.08 11.06
N ALA A 100 -9.02 10.37 10.46
CA ALA A 100 -9.69 11.65 10.65
C ALA A 100 -10.20 11.77 12.10
N THR A 101 -9.83 12.87 12.75
CA THR A 101 -10.14 13.13 14.16
C THR A 101 -10.94 14.42 14.32
N ILE A 102 -11.71 14.50 15.41
CA ILE A 102 -12.44 15.70 15.82
C ILE A 102 -12.31 15.92 17.33
N ARG A 103 -12.51 17.17 17.77
CA ARG A 103 -12.45 17.55 19.18
C ARG A 103 -13.79 17.30 19.88
N PRO A 104 -13.81 16.97 21.18
CA PRO A 104 -15.05 16.71 21.92
C PRO A 104 -15.95 17.94 22.06
N ASP A 105 -15.37 19.13 22.02
CA ASP A 105 -16.02 20.45 22.10
C ASP A 105 -16.42 21.03 20.74
N ALA A 106 -16.14 20.32 19.64
CA ALA A 106 -16.64 20.70 18.32
C ALA A 106 -18.16 20.46 18.23
N ARG A 107 -18.83 21.21 17.35
CA ARG A 107 -20.26 21.05 17.09
C ARG A 107 -20.56 19.87 16.16
N ILE A 108 -21.77 19.32 16.26
CA ILE A 108 -22.24 18.26 15.36
C ILE A 108 -22.27 18.73 13.90
N GLY A 109 -22.62 20.00 13.64
CA GLY A 109 -22.55 20.59 12.29
C GLY A 109 -21.16 20.50 11.67
N GLU A 110 -20.10 20.78 12.45
CA GLU A 110 -18.70 20.66 12.00
C GLU A 110 -18.33 19.20 11.71
N ALA A 111 -18.80 18.27 12.55
CA ALA A 111 -18.59 16.83 12.34
C ALA A 111 -19.23 16.35 11.02
N LYS A 112 -20.48 16.78 10.74
CA LYS A 112 -21.20 16.46 9.50
C LYS A 112 -20.45 17.01 8.28
N GLU A 113 -19.97 18.25 8.34
CA GLU A 113 -19.22 18.88 7.26
C GLU A 113 -17.90 18.14 7.00
N LEU A 114 -17.14 17.83 8.05
CA LEU A 114 -15.87 17.12 7.92
C LEU A 114 -16.06 15.72 7.33
N MET A 115 -17.08 14.98 7.77
CA MET A 115 -17.45 13.68 7.19
C MET A 115 -17.77 13.79 5.70
N ARG A 116 -18.53 14.84 5.29
CA ARG A 116 -18.89 15.09 3.89
C ARG A 116 -17.66 15.42 3.05
N LEU A 117 -16.79 16.30 3.54
CA LEU A 117 -15.59 16.76 2.83
C LEU A 117 -14.59 15.63 2.60
N LEU A 118 -14.44 14.74 3.59
CA LEU A 118 -13.53 13.60 3.51
C LEU A 118 -14.17 12.33 2.90
N GLY A 119 -15.48 12.33 2.67
CA GLY A 119 -16.20 11.16 2.14
C GLY A 119 -16.20 9.95 3.08
N ILE A 120 -16.20 10.18 4.40
CA ILE A 120 -16.12 9.12 5.42
C ILE A 120 -17.37 9.07 6.31
N SER A 121 -17.63 7.92 6.92
CA SER A 121 -18.84 7.67 7.71
C SER A 121 -18.67 7.86 9.23
N GLY A 122 -17.50 8.28 9.70
CA GLY A 122 -17.25 8.49 11.11
C GLY A 122 -15.87 9.08 11.40
N LEU A 123 -15.74 9.65 12.59
CA LEU A 123 -14.58 10.36 13.09
C LEU A 123 -14.18 9.81 14.46
N LEU A 124 -12.87 9.85 14.76
CA LEU A 124 -12.36 9.53 16.09
C LEU A 124 -12.33 10.80 16.94
N VAL A 125 -12.84 10.74 18.18
CA VAL A 125 -12.86 11.90 19.07
C VAL A 125 -11.63 11.86 19.96
N VAL A 126 -10.81 12.91 19.91
CA VAL A 126 -9.53 12.97 20.63
C VAL A 126 -9.32 14.30 21.37
N ASP A 127 -8.59 14.24 22.48
CA ASP A 127 -8.20 15.43 23.24
C ASP A 127 -6.92 16.11 22.72
N SER A 128 -6.46 17.18 23.39
CA SER A 128 -5.25 17.95 23.06
C SER A 128 -3.96 17.11 23.07
N GLU A 129 -3.95 16.00 23.78
CA GLU A 129 -2.81 15.08 23.89
C GLU A 129 -2.94 13.89 22.93
N ASN A 130 -3.92 13.92 22.02
CA ASN A 130 -4.26 12.85 21.08
C ASN A 130 -4.70 11.55 21.76
N ARG A 131 -5.30 11.64 22.96
CA ARG A 131 -5.94 10.50 23.63
C ARG A 131 -7.33 10.27 23.06
N LEU A 132 -7.65 9.01 22.76
CA LEU A 132 -8.96 8.61 22.27
C LEU A 132 -10.01 8.71 23.38
N LEU A 133 -11.04 9.50 23.12
CA LEU A 133 -12.18 9.76 24.02
C LEU A 133 -13.47 9.08 23.55
N GLY A 134 -13.61 8.85 22.26
CA GLY A 134 -14.85 8.35 21.68
C GLY A 134 -14.77 8.12 20.18
N VAL A 135 -15.88 7.63 19.62
CA VAL A 135 -16.10 7.55 18.16
C VAL A 135 -17.45 8.15 17.87
N ILE A 136 -17.53 8.95 16.80
CA ILE A 136 -18.79 9.49 16.31
C ILE A 136 -19.00 9.06 14.86
N THR A 137 -20.18 8.53 14.55
CA THR A 137 -20.52 7.97 13.25
C THR A 137 -21.67 8.72 12.61
N ARG A 138 -21.91 8.45 11.32
CA ARG A 138 -23.04 9.01 10.57
C ARG A 138 -24.38 8.74 11.26
N ARG A 139 -24.53 7.59 11.92
CA ARG A 139 -25.78 7.22 12.62
C ARG A 139 -26.01 8.09 13.85
N ASP A 140 -24.94 8.51 14.51
CA ASP A 140 -24.99 9.30 15.74
C ASP A 140 -25.29 10.78 15.46
N VAL A 141 -25.05 11.27 14.23
CA VAL A 141 -25.24 12.69 13.87
C VAL A 141 -26.47 12.96 13.01
N ILE A 142 -27.00 11.97 12.29
CA ILE A 142 -27.99 12.20 11.22
C ILE A 142 -29.30 12.86 11.69
N PHE A 143 -29.72 12.57 12.93
CA PHE A 143 -30.94 13.13 13.54
C PHE A 143 -30.65 14.11 14.67
N GLU A 144 -29.39 14.48 14.87
CA GLU A 144 -28.99 15.40 15.93
C GLU A 144 -28.97 16.84 15.45
N ASP A 145 -29.22 17.76 16.40
CA ASP A 145 -29.11 19.20 16.23
C ASP A 145 -27.64 19.59 15.99
N ASP A 146 -27.41 20.50 15.05
CA ASP A 146 -26.07 20.93 14.65
C ASP A 146 -25.35 21.70 15.77
N ASP A 147 -26.08 22.31 16.70
CA ASP A 147 -25.53 23.08 17.82
C ASP A 147 -25.06 22.21 18.99
N LYS A 148 -25.43 20.93 19.05
CA LYS A 148 -24.94 19.99 20.08
C LYS A 148 -23.43 19.77 19.94
N LEU A 149 -22.80 19.39 21.05
CA LEU A 149 -21.38 19.06 21.07
C LEU A 149 -21.15 17.59 20.74
N VAL A 150 -20.03 17.30 20.08
CA VAL A 150 -19.61 15.94 19.72
C VAL A 150 -19.56 15.01 20.94
N ARG A 151 -19.06 15.49 22.08
CA ARG A 151 -18.97 14.68 23.32
C ARG A 151 -20.31 14.18 23.84
N ASP A 152 -21.41 14.87 23.52
CA ASP A 152 -22.75 14.55 24.02
C ASP A 152 -23.45 13.50 23.15
N CYS A 153 -22.97 13.28 21.91
CA CYS A 153 -23.55 12.33 20.95
C CYS A 153 -22.60 11.17 20.57
N MET A 154 -21.32 11.24 20.92
CA MET A 154 -20.34 10.19 20.59
C MET A 154 -20.55 8.91 21.42
N THR A 155 -20.12 7.76 20.89
CA THR A 155 -19.90 6.57 21.71
C THR A 155 -18.72 6.81 22.66
N PRO A 156 -18.92 6.74 23.99
CA PRO A 156 -17.88 7.07 24.95
C PRO A 156 -16.82 5.97 25.02
N ARG A 157 -15.63 6.37 25.45
CA ARG A 157 -14.47 5.49 25.65
C ARG A 157 -14.76 4.18 26.39
N SER A 158 -15.64 4.19 27.38
CA SER A 158 -16.02 3.01 28.19
C SER A 158 -16.69 1.90 27.37
N GLU A 159 -17.27 2.24 26.22
CA GLU A 159 -17.97 1.32 25.33
C GLU A 159 -17.19 1.03 24.05
N LEU A 160 -16.03 1.66 23.89
CA LEU A 160 -15.21 1.46 22.70
C LEU A 160 -14.47 0.12 22.75
N VAL A 161 -14.61 -0.61 21.65
CA VAL A 161 -13.74 -1.73 21.34
C VAL A 161 -12.49 -1.18 20.64
N VAL A 162 -11.34 -1.33 21.27
CA VAL A 162 -10.04 -0.86 20.77
C VAL A 162 -9.06 -2.02 20.64
N ALA A 163 -8.02 -1.82 19.84
CA ALA A 163 -6.88 -2.71 19.71
C ALA A 163 -5.61 -2.04 20.23
N GLU A 164 -4.66 -2.85 20.70
CA GLU A 164 -3.34 -2.37 21.11
C GLU A 164 -2.39 -2.24 19.91
N GLU A 165 -1.38 -1.40 20.06
CA GLU A 165 -0.29 -1.28 19.09
C GLU A 165 0.42 -2.63 18.89
N GLY A 166 0.59 -3.04 17.63
CA GLY A 166 1.16 -4.34 17.29
C GLY A 166 0.14 -5.46 17.04
N ILE A 167 -1.17 -5.18 17.12
CA ILE A 167 -2.22 -6.16 16.80
C ILE A 167 -2.03 -6.78 15.41
N THR A 168 -2.19 -8.10 15.34
CA THR A 168 -2.18 -8.84 14.08
C THR A 168 -3.51 -8.70 13.34
N ILE A 169 -3.50 -8.99 12.04
CA ILE A 169 -4.73 -8.95 11.23
C ILE A 169 -5.71 -10.03 11.68
N GLU A 170 -5.21 -11.18 12.09
CA GLU A 170 -5.96 -12.32 12.58
C GLU A 170 -6.67 -11.98 13.91
N GLU A 171 -5.99 -11.28 14.81
CA GLU A 171 -6.59 -10.78 16.06
C GLU A 171 -7.63 -9.68 15.78
N ALA A 172 -7.31 -8.70 14.93
CA ALA A 172 -8.25 -7.65 14.54
C ALA A 172 -9.53 -8.26 13.93
N ARG A 173 -9.39 -9.32 13.12
CA ARG A 173 -10.51 -10.07 12.56
C ARG A 173 -11.38 -10.72 13.63
N GLU A 174 -10.79 -11.34 14.64
CA GLU A 174 -11.55 -11.93 15.75
C GLU A 174 -12.31 -10.86 16.53
N ILE A 175 -11.70 -9.69 16.75
CA ILE A 175 -12.36 -8.55 17.39
C ILE A 175 -13.58 -8.09 16.58
N PHE A 176 -13.42 -7.90 15.27
CA PHE A 176 -14.54 -7.54 14.38
C PHE A 176 -15.65 -8.59 14.40
N ARG A 177 -15.30 -9.88 14.37
CA ARG A 177 -16.26 -10.99 14.40
C ARG A 177 -17.08 -10.99 15.70
N ARG A 178 -16.39 -10.80 16.84
CA ARG A 178 -17.00 -10.86 18.17
C ARG A 178 -17.86 -9.65 18.48
N HIS A 179 -17.36 -8.46 18.19
CA HIS A 179 -17.99 -7.21 18.62
C HIS A 179 -18.86 -6.56 17.54
N LYS A 180 -18.81 -7.02 16.29
CA LYS A 180 -19.62 -6.53 15.16
C LYS A 180 -19.52 -5.02 14.94
N VAL A 181 -18.35 -4.44 15.24
CA VAL A 181 -18.04 -3.02 15.01
C VAL A 181 -17.53 -2.80 13.57
N GLU A 182 -17.67 -1.58 13.04
CA GLU A 182 -17.14 -1.24 11.70
C GLU A 182 -15.70 -0.70 11.74
N LYS A 183 -15.32 -0.13 12.88
CA LYS A 183 -14.08 0.63 13.09
C LYS A 183 -13.42 0.13 14.36
N LEU A 184 -12.12 -0.14 14.28
CA LEU A 184 -11.31 -0.63 15.39
C LEU A 184 -10.12 0.32 15.58
N PRO A 185 -10.23 1.30 16.49
CA PRO A 185 -9.13 2.21 16.80
C PRO A 185 -7.96 1.45 17.43
N ILE A 186 -6.73 1.81 17.03
CA ILE A 186 -5.50 1.29 17.62
C ILE A 186 -4.94 2.34 18.57
N VAL A 187 -4.69 1.95 19.81
CA VAL A 187 -4.16 2.81 20.86
C VAL A 187 -2.87 2.25 21.45
N SER A 188 -1.98 3.13 21.91
CA SER A 188 -0.83 2.74 22.75
C SER A 188 -1.16 2.87 24.24
N GLU A 189 -0.17 2.62 25.09
CA GLU A 189 -0.22 3.00 26.50
C GLU A 189 -0.69 4.44 26.69
N GLY A 190 -1.52 4.67 27.70
CA GLY A 190 -2.17 5.98 27.94
C GLY A 190 -3.28 6.34 26.95
N TRP A 191 -3.74 5.39 26.12
CA TRP A 191 -4.81 5.56 25.14
C TRP A 191 -4.56 6.62 24.06
N LYS A 192 -3.29 6.84 23.74
CA LYS A 192 -2.93 7.70 22.60
C LYS A 192 -3.30 6.99 21.31
N LEU A 193 -3.99 7.69 20.42
CA LEU A 193 -4.43 7.16 19.14
C LEU A 193 -3.22 6.95 18.21
N LYS A 194 -3.06 5.73 17.71
CA LYS A 194 -1.98 5.32 16.81
C LYS A 194 -2.46 4.99 15.40
N GLY A 195 -3.72 4.61 15.26
CA GLY A 195 -4.31 4.34 13.95
C GLY A 195 -5.73 3.81 14.03
N LEU A 196 -6.23 3.34 12.89
CA LEU A 196 -7.57 2.79 12.75
C LEU A 196 -7.56 1.63 11.75
N ILE A 197 -8.20 0.52 12.10
CA ILE A 197 -8.55 -0.55 11.17
C ILE A 197 -10.05 -0.46 10.87
N THR A 198 -10.44 -0.68 9.62
CA THR A 198 -11.86 -0.78 9.24
C THR A 198 -12.21 -2.18 8.78
N SER A 199 -13.45 -2.61 9.01
CA SER A 199 -13.94 -3.91 8.51
C SER A 199 -13.89 -4.00 6.98
N VAL A 200 -14.12 -2.88 6.30
CA VAL A 200 -14.04 -2.77 4.83
C VAL A 200 -12.64 -3.11 4.32
N ASP A 201 -11.59 -2.63 4.98
CA ASP A 201 -10.21 -2.89 4.55
C ASP A 201 -9.79 -4.34 4.84
N LEU A 202 -10.35 -4.96 5.89
CA LEU A 202 -10.16 -6.39 6.15
C LEU A 202 -10.80 -7.26 5.06
N ILE A 203 -12.02 -6.92 4.61
CA ILE A 203 -12.71 -7.62 3.52
C ILE A 203 -11.92 -7.53 2.22
N LYS A 204 -11.38 -6.34 1.89
CA LYS A 204 -10.51 -6.18 0.70
C LYS A 204 -9.30 -7.10 0.76
N ARG A 205 -8.71 -7.32 1.93
CA ARG A 205 -7.57 -8.23 2.10
C ARG A 205 -7.95 -9.69 1.82
N GLU A 206 -9.13 -10.12 2.27
CA GLU A 206 -9.63 -11.48 2.01
C GLU A 206 -9.93 -11.73 0.53
N ALA A 207 -10.36 -10.70 -0.20
CA ALA A 207 -10.58 -10.80 -1.64
C ALA A 207 -9.27 -11.09 -2.41
N TYR A 208 -8.12 -10.71 -1.86
CA TYR A 208 -6.80 -10.87 -2.49
C TYR A 208 -5.79 -11.58 -1.56
N PRO A 209 -5.95 -12.91 -1.38
CA PRO A 209 -5.08 -13.70 -0.49
C PRO A 209 -3.65 -13.83 -1.02
N ASN A 210 -3.47 -13.75 -2.34
CA ASN A 210 -2.17 -13.84 -3.00
C ASN A 210 -1.49 -12.48 -3.20
N ALA A 211 -2.03 -11.39 -2.67
CA ALA A 211 -1.47 -10.07 -2.93
C ALA A 211 -0.03 -9.93 -2.40
N SER A 212 0.81 -9.28 -3.21
CA SER A 212 2.15 -8.86 -2.86
C SER A 212 2.08 -7.64 -1.94
N ARG A 213 2.46 -7.82 -0.68
CA ARG A 213 2.47 -6.78 0.35
C ARG A 213 3.84 -6.64 0.98
N ASN A 214 4.20 -5.43 1.40
CA ASN A 214 5.39 -5.19 2.20
C ASN A 214 5.15 -5.51 3.69
N SER A 215 6.18 -5.31 4.52
CA SER A 215 6.12 -5.55 5.97
C SER A 215 5.06 -4.73 6.71
N LYS A 216 4.64 -3.58 6.15
CA LYS A 216 3.55 -2.74 6.68
C LYS A 216 2.16 -3.16 6.19
N GLY A 217 2.07 -4.26 5.42
CA GLY A 217 0.82 -4.74 4.85
C GLY A 217 0.31 -3.96 3.63
N ARG A 218 1.09 -2.99 3.11
CA ARG A 218 0.73 -2.20 1.92
C ARG A 218 1.10 -2.96 0.65
N LEU A 219 0.30 -2.80 -0.42
CA LEU A 219 0.61 -3.36 -1.73
C LEU A 219 2.01 -2.94 -2.21
N LEU A 220 2.75 -3.87 -2.83
CA LEU A 220 4.05 -3.58 -3.42
C LEU A 220 3.91 -2.67 -4.65
N ALA A 221 4.81 -1.70 -4.78
CA ALA A 221 4.93 -0.83 -5.94
C ALA A 221 6.40 -0.68 -6.34
N ALA A 222 6.67 -0.72 -7.65
CA ALA A 222 7.95 -0.32 -8.20
C ALA A 222 7.76 0.92 -9.09
N ALA A 223 8.83 1.66 -9.32
CA ALA A 223 8.81 2.82 -10.21
C ALA A 223 10.10 2.91 -11.03
N ALA A 224 9.96 3.33 -12.29
CA ALA A 224 11.08 3.56 -13.16
C ALA A 224 11.73 4.92 -12.90
N ILE A 225 13.06 4.98 -13.04
CA ILE A 225 13.87 6.19 -13.08
C ILE A 225 14.85 6.12 -14.24
N GLY A 226 15.31 7.25 -14.73
CA GLY A 226 16.36 7.35 -15.75
C GLY A 226 17.76 7.43 -15.15
N VAL A 227 18.70 7.98 -15.93
CA VAL A 227 20.11 8.16 -15.56
C VAL A 227 20.60 9.61 -15.64
N ARG A 228 19.69 10.57 -15.83
CA ARG A 228 20.01 12.00 -15.88
C ARG A 228 20.11 12.59 -14.47
N GLU A 229 20.75 13.74 -14.31
CA GLU A 229 20.99 14.35 -12.99
C GLU A 229 19.71 14.55 -12.16
N GLY A 230 18.62 15.01 -12.79
CA GLY A 230 17.33 15.21 -12.12
C GLY A 230 16.62 13.93 -11.65
N GLU A 231 17.10 12.75 -12.03
CA GLU A 231 16.49 11.47 -11.65
C GLU A 231 16.76 11.11 -10.18
N VAL A 232 17.77 11.73 -9.55
CA VAL A 232 18.00 11.58 -8.10
C VAL A 232 16.86 12.23 -7.30
N GLU A 233 16.42 13.43 -7.68
CA GLU A 233 15.29 14.10 -7.01
C GLU A 233 13.98 13.33 -7.26
N ARG A 234 13.80 12.79 -8.46
CA ARG A 234 12.68 11.87 -8.74
C ARG A 234 12.72 10.65 -7.82
N ALA A 235 13.88 10.01 -7.69
CA ALA A 235 14.04 8.87 -6.80
C ALA A 235 13.71 9.21 -5.35
N LYS A 236 14.15 10.39 -4.86
CA LYS A 236 13.81 10.90 -3.54
C LYS A 236 12.30 10.97 -3.31
N LEU A 237 11.56 11.61 -4.22
CA LEU A 237 10.11 11.74 -4.13
C LEU A 237 9.41 10.37 -4.14
N LEU A 238 9.91 9.42 -4.94
CA LEU A 238 9.38 8.05 -4.98
C LEU A 238 9.64 7.28 -3.67
N VAL A 239 10.83 7.45 -3.08
CA VAL A 239 11.17 6.86 -1.77
C VAL A 239 10.31 7.45 -0.67
N GLU A 240 10.11 8.77 -0.65
CA GLU A 240 9.22 9.46 0.29
C GLU A 240 7.75 9.01 0.13
N ALA A 241 7.30 8.76 -1.10
CA ALA A 241 5.99 8.16 -1.40
C ALA A 241 5.89 6.68 -0.97
N GLY A 242 7.00 6.03 -0.63
CA GLY A 242 7.05 4.66 -0.14
C GLY A 242 7.10 3.60 -1.22
N VAL A 243 7.77 3.87 -2.35
CA VAL A 243 8.08 2.85 -3.37
C VAL A 243 8.92 1.72 -2.77
N ASP A 244 8.67 0.47 -3.16
CA ASP A 244 9.40 -0.68 -2.64
C ASP A 244 10.62 -1.04 -3.50
N ALA A 245 10.61 -0.67 -4.79
CA ALA A 245 11.74 -0.86 -5.70
C ALA A 245 11.86 0.25 -6.77
N LEU A 246 13.10 0.63 -7.08
CA LEU A 246 13.43 1.51 -8.20
C LEU A 246 14.01 0.69 -9.35
N VAL A 247 13.57 0.97 -10.57
CA VAL A 247 14.05 0.33 -11.80
C VAL A 247 14.74 1.39 -12.65
N VAL A 248 16.04 1.23 -12.91
CA VAL A 248 16.77 2.13 -13.81
C VAL A 248 16.45 1.72 -15.26
N ASP A 249 15.63 2.53 -15.91
CA ASP A 249 15.07 2.28 -17.24
C ASP A 249 15.92 2.95 -18.32
N VAL A 250 16.75 2.13 -18.98
CA VAL A 250 17.63 2.51 -20.08
C VAL A 250 17.68 1.39 -21.13
N ALA A 251 17.80 1.77 -22.40
CA ALA A 251 17.93 0.80 -23.50
C ALA A 251 19.23 -0.01 -23.43
N HIS A 252 20.32 0.57 -22.89
CA HIS A 252 21.60 -0.11 -22.72
C HIS A 252 22.13 0.01 -21.28
N GLY A 253 21.91 -1.06 -20.50
CA GLY A 253 22.23 -1.09 -19.07
C GLY A 253 23.73 -1.14 -18.74
N HIS A 254 24.58 -1.62 -19.65
CA HIS A 254 26.04 -1.67 -19.46
C HIS A 254 26.70 -0.34 -19.87
N SER A 255 26.17 0.77 -19.38
CA SER A 255 26.71 2.11 -19.62
C SER A 255 27.21 2.74 -18.32
N GLU A 256 28.23 3.59 -18.43
CA GLU A 256 28.82 4.29 -17.28
C GLU A 256 27.76 5.12 -16.54
N MET A 257 26.84 5.75 -17.27
CA MET A 257 25.72 6.52 -16.68
C MET A 257 24.80 5.64 -15.84
N CYS A 258 24.44 4.45 -16.33
CA CYS A 258 23.62 3.49 -15.59
C CYS A 258 24.33 3.01 -14.33
N ILE A 259 25.60 2.61 -14.43
CA ILE A 259 26.39 2.12 -13.29
C ILE A 259 26.53 3.21 -12.23
N LYS A 260 26.86 4.45 -12.64
CA LYS A 260 26.95 5.60 -11.72
C LYS A 260 25.62 5.88 -11.05
N MET A 261 24.50 5.88 -11.78
CA MET A 261 23.17 6.10 -11.21
C MET A 261 22.82 5.01 -10.20
N VAL A 262 23.01 3.73 -10.52
CA VAL A 262 22.73 2.61 -9.60
C VAL A 262 23.55 2.72 -8.32
N ARG A 263 24.86 3.04 -8.43
CA ARG A 263 25.71 3.29 -7.24
C ARG A 263 25.19 4.45 -6.41
N ARG A 264 24.87 5.58 -7.06
CA ARG A 264 24.41 6.79 -6.38
C ARG A 264 23.09 6.58 -5.65
N ILE A 265 22.11 5.93 -6.27
CA ILE A 265 20.82 5.60 -5.63
C ILE A 265 21.05 4.67 -4.44
N ARG A 266 21.97 3.72 -4.56
CA ARG A 266 22.28 2.79 -3.46
C ARG A 266 22.99 3.46 -2.29
N GLU A 267 23.88 4.40 -2.53
CA GLU A 267 24.51 5.20 -1.46
C GLU A 267 23.51 6.06 -0.70
N LEU A 268 22.48 6.58 -1.39
CA LEU A 268 21.50 7.48 -0.79
C LEU A 268 20.37 6.75 -0.06
N TYR A 269 19.95 5.58 -0.53
CA TYR A 269 18.71 4.93 -0.09
C TYR A 269 18.82 3.42 0.19
N GLY A 270 19.99 2.80 0.00
CA GLY A 270 20.15 1.34 0.00
C GLY A 270 21.04 0.77 1.09
#